data_AF-A0A4Q2A546-F1
#
_entry.id   AF-A0A4Q2A546-F1
#
_cell.length_a   1.000
_cell.length_b   1.000
_cell.length_c   1.000
_cell.angle_alpha   90.00
_cell.angle_beta   90.00
_cell.angle_gamma   90.00
#
_symmetry.space_group_name_H-M   'P 1'
#
loop_
_entity.id
_entity.type
_entity.pdbx_description
1 polymer ?
#
loop_
_entity_poly.entity_id
_entity_poly.type
_entity_poly.pdbx_seq_one_letter_code
_entity_poly.pdbx_strand_id
1 'polypeptide(L)'
;MSDCFIRIGELFEIESKIGTPLADIARQIQSEHDSQIVAFKVNNHFKELSDTLKECHNYLEIVDMNNPDGIRIYQRSLAFVFIRAVKELYAGATVDIQHSLSKGLFCVVHKSPALCEADMALITEKMKELIALDEPFLKTKITNEEAEVIFREQHMEAKAKLLKYRQTDNINIYSYGWLKDYFYGYMLVSAGGLSAFELTFFDGGIILRHPTAYSGGQVPPFEPQPKLAQIHREAEKWGDILNVGYIYNINELIESDQIREQILITEALHEKKIAEIADHISANDKRLILIAGPSSSGKTTFANRLKIQLRVNGLHPVTMGTDDYFVNREFTPVDENGKYDFEAIEAVDLDQFNKDLAALLDGQEVELPTFNFLLGVREYRGKKMKIGAHQPIIIEGIHGLNPKLTSDISEEDKFRIYISCLTQLNIDNHNRIPTTDSRLFRRIVRDNNYRGHNALTTLKLWASVRRGEERNIFPYQETADVMFNSAMVYELAVLKKHIEPLLLEIPETEPEFAEAKRLLKFLSYVKSIETNDEIPNTSIVREFVGGSVFRE
;
A
#
# COMPACT_ATOMS: atom_id res chain seq x y z
N MET A 1 30.64 -13.04 -33.14
CA MET A 1 29.42 -12.73 -32.36
C MET A 1 28.32 -12.53 -33.38
N SER A 2 27.24 -13.31 -33.29
CA SER A 2 26.12 -13.25 -34.24
C SER A 2 25.33 -11.96 -34.03
N ASP A 3 25.00 -11.27 -35.11
CA ASP A 3 24.06 -10.15 -35.10
C ASP A 3 22.65 -10.66 -34.73
N CYS A 4 21.91 -9.83 -34.02
CA CYS A 4 20.65 -10.18 -33.38
C CYS A 4 19.61 -9.09 -33.63
N PHE A 5 18.47 -9.45 -34.21
CA PHE A 5 17.33 -8.55 -34.36
C PHE A 5 16.44 -8.66 -33.13
N ILE A 6 16.25 -7.53 -32.45
CA ILE A 6 15.50 -7.46 -31.19
C ILE A 6 14.31 -6.53 -31.42
N ARG A 7 13.11 -7.05 -31.18
CA ARG A 7 11.91 -6.21 -31.10
C ARG A 7 11.78 -5.63 -29.71
N ILE A 8 11.50 -4.34 -29.61
CA ILE A 8 11.38 -3.63 -28.34
C ILE A 8 10.05 -2.89 -28.32
N GLY A 9 9.16 -3.30 -27.43
CA GLY A 9 7.75 -2.90 -27.48
C GLY A 9 7.12 -3.19 -28.84
N GLU A 10 6.06 -2.44 -29.17
CA GLU A 10 5.37 -2.58 -30.47
C GLU A 10 6.01 -1.75 -31.60
N LEU A 11 6.96 -0.87 -31.26
CA LEU A 11 7.36 0.24 -32.13
C LEU A 11 8.80 0.14 -32.65
N PHE A 12 9.68 -0.60 -31.99
CA PHE A 12 11.11 -0.58 -32.31
C PHE A 12 11.64 -1.97 -32.70
N GLU A 13 12.49 -2.00 -33.72
CA GLU A 13 13.30 -3.16 -34.09
C GLU A 13 14.74 -2.69 -34.29
N ILE A 14 15.66 -3.25 -33.51
CA ILE A 14 17.08 -2.87 -33.57
C ILE A 14 17.97 -4.08 -33.84
N GLU A 15 19.06 -3.83 -34.55
CA GLU A 15 20.15 -4.79 -34.72
C GLU A 15 21.17 -4.58 -33.60
N SER A 16 21.45 -5.63 -32.82
CA SER A 16 22.39 -5.59 -31.70
C SER A 16 23.17 -6.90 -31.58
N LYS A 17 24.11 -6.96 -30.63
CA LYS A 17 24.98 -8.14 -30.43
C LYS A 17 24.78 -8.70 -29.03
N ILE A 18 24.86 -10.03 -28.90
CA ILE A 18 24.95 -10.69 -27.60
C ILE A 18 26.14 -10.09 -26.83
N GLY A 19 25.92 -9.77 -25.55
CA GLY A 19 26.87 -9.07 -24.69
C GLY A 19 26.69 -7.56 -24.62
N THR A 20 25.87 -6.95 -25.50
CA THR A 20 25.60 -5.50 -25.46
C THR A 20 24.86 -5.14 -24.15
N PRO A 21 25.30 -4.10 -23.41
CA PRO A 21 24.58 -3.60 -22.25
C PRO A 21 23.15 -3.17 -22.62
N LEU A 22 22.17 -3.54 -21.78
CA LEU A 22 20.79 -3.13 -22.02
C LEU A 22 20.60 -1.61 -21.92
N ALA A 23 21.45 -0.91 -21.15
CA ALA A 23 21.54 0.55 -21.14
C ALA A 23 21.85 1.14 -22.52
N ASP A 24 22.69 0.49 -23.32
CA ASP A 24 23.06 0.97 -24.65
C ASP A 24 21.88 0.83 -25.60
N ILE A 25 21.14 -0.28 -25.47
CA ILE A 25 19.90 -0.54 -26.19
C ILE A 25 18.83 0.51 -25.82
N ALA A 26 18.61 0.76 -24.53
CA ALA A 26 17.66 1.78 -24.08
C ALA A 26 18.02 3.17 -24.62
N ARG A 27 19.31 3.55 -24.62
CA ARG A 27 19.77 4.85 -25.15
C ARG A 27 19.48 5.04 -26.64
N GLN A 28 19.52 3.98 -27.45
CA GLN A 28 19.23 4.07 -28.88
C GLN A 28 17.78 4.46 -29.18
N ILE A 29 16.84 4.05 -28.33
CA ILE A 29 15.40 4.28 -28.54
C ILE A 29 14.83 5.39 -27.64
N GLN A 30 15.57 5.84 -26.62
CA GLN A 30 15.10 6.81 -25.63
C GLN A 30 14.63 8.13 -26.24
N SER A 31 15.26 8.60 -27.33
CA SER A 31 14.85 9.86 -27.98
C SER A 31 13.50 9.79 -28.69
N GLU A 32 13.04 8.58 -29.00
CA GLU A 32 11.75 8.31 -29.63
C GLU A 32 10.70 7.79 -28.63
N HIS A 33 11.05 7.76 -27.33
CA HIS A 33 10.17 7.32 -26.24
C HIS A 33 9.95 8.45 -25.23
N ASP A 34 8.70 8.83 -24.99
CA ASP A 34 8.33 10.04 -24.25
C ASP A 34 8.64 9.99 -22.74
N SER A 35 8.93 8.80 -22.21
CA SER A 35 9.22 8.58 -20.79
C SER A 35 10.59 7.96 -20.61
N GLN A 36 11.25 8.22 -19.48
CA GLN A 36 12.55 7.64 -19.21
C GLN A 36 12.45 6.12 -19.07
N ILE A 37 13.19 5.37 -19.89
CA ILE A 37 13.31 3.92 -19.82
C ILE A 37 14.23 3.57 -18.65
N VAL A 38 13.76 2.70 -17.75
CA VAL A 38 14.48 2.35 -16.52
C VAL A 38 14.77 0.86 -16.39
N ALA A 39 14.07 0.01 -17.14
CA ALA A 39 14.31 -1.43 -17.23
C ALA A 39 13.66 -2.02 -18.49
N PHE A 40 13.93 -3.30 -18.74
CA PHE A 40 13.15 -4.11 -19.68
C PHE A 40 12.50 -5.30 -18.97
N LYS A 41 11.54 -5.95 -19.62
CA LYS A 41 11.12 -7.32 -19.27
C LYS A 41 11.33 -8.27 -20.44
N VAL A 42 11.65 -9.51 -20.10
CA VAL A 42 11.74 -10.66 -21.01
C VAL A 42 10.93 -11.78 -20.39
N ASN A 43 9.87 -12.24 -21.07
CA ASN A 43 8.97 -13.28 -20.55
C ASN A 43 8.50 -12.96 -19.12
N ASN A 44 7.99 -11.75 -18.89
CA ASN A 44 7.55 -11.26 -17.57
C ASN A 44 8.64 -11.20 -16.48
N HIS A 45 9.91 -11.43 -16.82
CA HIS A 45 11.04 -11.21 -15.92
C HIS A 45 11.74 -9.90 -16.23
N PHE A 46 11.78 -9.02 -15.24
CA PHE A 46 12.58 -7.80 -15.32
C PHE A 46 14.06 -8.08 -15.58
N LYS A 47 14.66 -7.18 -16.36
CA LYS A 47 16.08 -7.08 -16.66
C LYS A 47 16.52 -5.66 -16.39
N GLU A 48 17.58 -5.52 -15.61
CA GLU A 48 18.16 -4.20 -15.32
C GLU A 48 18.91 -3.68 -16.52
N LEU A 49 18.93 -2.37 -16.72
CA LEU A 49 19.71 -1.77 -17.80
C LEU A 49 21.22 -1.99 -17.62
N SER A 50 21.69 -2.26 -16.40
CA SER A 50 23.08 -2.66 -16.13
C SER A 50 23.42 -4.08 -16.58
N ASP A 51 22.43 -4.93 -16.83
CA ASP A 51 22.66 -6.28 -17.34
C ASP A 51 23.01 -6.23 -18.84
N THR A 52 23.65 -7.28 -19.34
CA THR A 52 23.95 -7.44 -20.77
C THR A 52 22.93 -8.35 -21.44
N LEU A 53 22.70 -8.14 -22.74
CA LEU A 53 21.93 -9.05 -23.58
C LEU A 53 22.59 -10.44 -23.60
N LYS A 54 21.97 -11.44 -22.96
CA LYS A 54 22.53 -12.79 -22.85
C LYS A 54 22.19 -13.68 -24.03
N GLU A 55 21.00 -13.49 -24.58
CA GLU A 55 20.44 -14.32 -25.65
C GLU A 55 19.67 -13.43 -26.63
N CYS A 56 19.46 -13.94 -27.84
CA CYS A 56 18.57 -13.30 -28.80
C CYS A 56 17.12 -13.47 -28.38
N HIS A 57 16.64 -12.50 -27.60
CA HIS A 57 15.24 -12.41 -27.25
C HIS A 57 14.47 -11.75 -28.40
N ASN A 58 13.39 -12.40 -28.85
CA ASN A 58 12.56 -11.87 -29.93
C ASN A 58 11.71 -10.66 -29.49
N TYR A 59 11.60 -10.38 -28.18
CA TYR A 59 10.81 -9.27 -27.64
C TYR A 59 11.35 -8.79 -26.28
N LEU A 60 11.62 -7.49 -26.17
CA LEU A 60 11.87 -6.76 -24.92
C LEU A 60 10.69 -5.83 -24.64
N GLU A 61 9.99 -6.02 -23.53
CA GLU A 61 8.97 -5.07 -23.08
C GLU A 61 9.65 -3.89 -22.37
N ILE A 62 9.29 -2.66 -22.75
CA ILE A 62 9.81 -1.44 -22.12
C ILE A 62 9.18 -1.27 -20.73
N VAL A 63 10.02 -0.96 -19.73
CA VAL A 63 9.57 -0.45 -18.43
C VAL A 63 10.13 0.96 -18.25
N ASP A 64 9.23 1.93 -18.23
CA ASP A 64 9.54 3.35 -18.11
C ASP A 64 8.96 3.97 -16.84
N MET A 65 9.13 5.27 -16.66
CA MET A 65 8.58 6.01 -15.51
C MET A 65 7.06 6.20 -15.53
N ASN A 66 6.37 5.90 -16.64
CA ASN A 66 4.90 5.88 -16.67
C ASN A 66 4.36 4.53 -16.16
N ASN A 67 5.24 3.54 -15.98
CA ASN A 67 4.92 2.28 -15.34
C ASN A 67 5.13 2.35 -13.81
N PRO A 68 4.18 1.89 -12.97
CA PRO A 68 4.36 1.80 -11.52
C PRO A 68 5.63 1.06 -11.08
N ASP A 69 6.03 0.01 -11.82
CA ASP A 69 7.27 -0.71 -11.54
C ASP A 69 8.52 0.13 -11.84
N GLY A 70 8.47 0.97 -12.88
CA GLY A 70 9.55 1.90 -13.18
C GLY A 70 9.68 3.00 -12.13
N ILE A 71 8.57 3.51 -11.61
CA ILE A 71 8.59 4.44 -10.46
C ILE A 71 9.19 3.78 -9.22
N ARG A 72 8.92 2.49 -8.96
CA ARG A 72 9.55 1.78 -7.84
C ARG A 72 11.08 1.68 -8.03
N ILE A 73 11.57 1.52 -9.26
CA ILE A 73 13.02 1.54 -9.57
C ILE A 73 13.60 2.92 -9.28
N TYR A 74 12.98 3.96 -9.82
CA TYR A 74 13.38 5.35 -9.61
C TYR A 74 13.42 5.71 -8.12
N GLN A 75 12.34 5.41 -7.39
CA GLN A 75 12.20 5.68 -5.96
C GLN A 75 13.28 5.00 -5.13
N ARG A 76 13.64 3.74 -5.42
CA ARG A 76 14.73 3.03 -4.72
C ARG A 76 16.09 3.68 -4.96
N SER A 77 16.40 4.03 -6.20
CA SER A 77 17.65 4.73 -6.53
C SER A 77 17.74 6.09 -5.85
N LEU A 78 16.64 6.85 -5.82
CA LEU A 78 16.58 8.15 -5.15
C LEU A 78 16.76 8.02 -3.63
N ALA A 79 16.10 7.03 -3.01
CA ALA A 79 16.27 6.72 -1.60
C ALA A 79 17.73 6.40 -1.26
N PHE A 80 18.44 5.67 -2.12
CA PHE A 80 19.84 5.33 -1.90
C PHE A 80 20.75 6.56 -1.93
N VAL A 81 20.51 7.48 -2.88
CA VAL A 81 21.20 8.78 -2.93
C VAL A 81 20.92 9.60 -1.68
N PHE A 82 19.66 9.67 -1.25
CA PHE A 82 19.26 10.38 -0.04
C PHE A 82 19.96 9.84 1.21
N ILE A 83 20.00 8.50 1.39
CA ILE A 83 20.68 7.87 2.53
C ILE A 83 22.17 8.21 2.54
N ARG A 84 22.84 8.13 1.37
CA ARG A 84 24.27 8.50 1.26
C ARG A 84 24.48 9.99 1.57
N ALA A 85 23.64 10.88 1.02
CA ALA A 85 23.72 12.31 1.28
C ALA A 85 23.66 12.62 2.78
N VAL A 86 22.70 12.01 3.49
CA VAL A 86 22.57 12.16 4.94
C VAL A 86 23.80 11.64 5.69
N LYS A 87 24.27 10.43 5.36
CA LYS A 87 25.45 9.83 6.02
C LYS A 87 26.76 10.57 5.76
N GLU A 88 26.90 11.23 4.61
CA GLU A 88 28.07 12.06 4.31
C GLU A 88 28.02 13.42 5.01
N LEU A 89 26.85 14.02 5.16
CA LEU A 89 26.68 15.30 5.86
C LEU A 89 26.77 15.16 7.38
N TYR A 90 26.22 14.07 7.93
CA TYR A 90 26.05 13.90 9.37
C TYR A 90 26.65 12.57 9.82
N ALA A 91 27.87 12.63 10.35
CA ALA A 91 28.56 11.46 10.88
C ALA A 91 27.75 10.76 11.97
N GLY A 92 27.57 9.45 11.85
CA GLY A 92 26.80 8.63 12.79
C GLY A 92 25.28 8.71 12.63
N ALA A 93 24.76 9.51 11.69
CA ALA A 93 23.33 9.55 11.44
C ALA A 93 22.81 8.25 10.81
N THR A 94 21.59 7.88 11.18
CA THR A 94 20.83 6.79 10.55
C THR A 94 19.56 7.33 9.91
N VAL A 95 19.03 6.58 8.95
CA VAL A 95 17.84 6.94 8.17
C VAL A 95 16.86 5.80 8.27
N ASP A 96 15.61 6.11 8.58
CA ASP A 96 14.49 5.20 8.43
C ASP A 96 13.54 5.71 7.35
N ILE A 97 13.27 4.89 6.34
CA ILE A 97 12.27 5.14 5.31
C ILE A 97 10.99 4.44 5.78
N GLN A 98 9.99 5.24 6.17
CA GLN A 98 8.79 4.74 6.81
C GLN A 98 7.65 4.62 5.82
N HIS A 99 6.68 5.54 5.82
CA HIS A 99 5.45 5.42 5.07
C HIS A 99 5.43 6.36 3.84
N SER A 100 4.34 6.34 3.08
CA SER A 100 4.13 7.32 2.00
C SER A 100 3.22 8.43 2.49
N LEU A 101 3.60 9.68 2.23
CA LEU A 101 2.87 10.88 2.63
C LEU A 101 3.00 11.94 1.55
N SER A 102 1.92 12.63 1.19
CA SER A 102 1.92 13.67 0.13
C SER A 102 2.64 13.22 -1.17
N LYS A 103 2.38 11.99 -1.64
CA LYS A 103 3.02 11.39 -2.83
C LYS A 103 4.56 11.27 -2.76
N GLY A 104 5.15 11.36 -1.57
CA GLY A 104 6.57 11.11 -1.33
C GLY A 104 6.79 10.01 -0.29
N LEU A 105 8.07 9.71 -0.04
CA LEU A 105 8.50 8.86 1.07
C LEU A 105 8.70 9.73 2.32
N PHE A 106 8.06 9.37 3.42
CA PHE A 106 8.38 9.95 4.71
C PHE A 106 9.62 9.27 5.29
N CYS A 107 10.65 10.07 5.56
CA CYS A 107 11.96 9.64 6.03
C CYS A 107 12.26 10.30 7.38
N VAL A 108 12.69 9.50 8.35
CA VAL A 108 13.17 9.98 9.65
C VAL A 108 14.70 9.92 9.63
N VAL A 109 15.32 11.04 10.00
CA VAL A 109 16.79 11.15 10.11
C VAL A 109 17.15 11.25 11.58
N HIS A 110 17.79 10.22 12.11
CA HIS A 110 18.25 10.19 13.49
C HIS A 110 19.65 10.80 13.56
N LYS A 111 19.72 12.05 14.02
CA LYS A 111 20.97 12.80 14.22
C LYS A 111 20.89 13.71 15.43
N SER A 112 22.05 14.21 15.89
CA SER A 112 22.15 15.23 16.94
C SER A 112 22.96 16.42 16.42
N PRO A 113 22.45 17.66 16.51
CA PRO A 113 21.11 18.05 16.98
C PRO A 113 19.99 17.56 16.04
N ALA A 114 18.76 17.52 16.54
CA ALA A 114 17.58 17.09 15.78
C ALA A 114 17.44 17.85 14.45
N LEU A 115 16.78 17.19 13.50
CA LEU A 115 16.54 17.73 12.16
C LEU A 115 15.79 19.08 12.22
N CYS A 116 16.21 20.03 11.40
CA CYS A 116 15.59 21.35 11.26
C CYS A 116 15.46 21.75 9.78
N GLU A 117 14.72 22.83 9.50
CA GLU A 117 14.50 23.31 8.13
C GLU A 117 15.80 23.66 7.39
N ALA A 118 16.82 24.16 8.09
CA ALA A 118 18.11 24.48 7.49
C ALA A 118 18.84 23.23 6.96
N ASP A 119 18.61 22.06 7.57
CA ASP A 119 19.19 20.80 7.10
C ASP A 119 18.63 20.40 5.72
N MET A 120 17.42 20.86 5.34
CA MET A 120 16.80 20.50 4.05
C MET A 120 17.59 21.04 2.87
N ALA A 121 18.04 22.29 2.98
CA ALA A 121 18.86 22.92 1.96
C ALA A 121 20.19 22.17 1.81
N LEU A 122 20.85 21.82 2.92
CA LEU A 122 22.11 21.08 2.92
C LEU A 122 21.96 19.70 2.28
N ILE A 123 20.94 18.93 2.67
CA ILE A 123 20.69 17.59 2.13
C ILE A 123 20.33 17.67 0.65
N THR A 124 19.51 18.66 0.24
CA THR A 124 19.12 18.83 -1.16
C THR A 124 20.32 19.15 -2.03
N GLU A 125 21.19 20.08 -1.62
CA GLU A 125 22.40 20.41 -2.38
C GLU A 125 23.37 19.22 -2.44
N LYS A 126 23.51 18.47 -1.34
CA LYS A 126 24.34 17.25 -1.35
C LYS A 126 23.78 16.17 -2.26
N MET A 127 22.46 15.97 -2.29
CA MET A 127 21.83 15.03 -3.22
C MET A 127 22.05 15.45 -4.68
N LYS A 128 21.91 16.74 -5.00
CA LYS A 128 22.19 17.26 -6.35
C LYS A 128 23.65 17.05 -6.75
N GLU A 129 24.59 17.30 -5.83
CA GLU A 129 26.02 17.01 -6.02
C GLU A 129 26.24 15.53 -6.36
N LEU A 130 25.69 14.63 -5.54
CA LEU A 130 25.82 13.18 -5.71
C LEU A 130 25.17 12.67 -7.02
N ILE A 131 24.04 13.26 -7.44
CA ILE A 131 23.38 12.97 -8.73
C ILE A 131 24.26 13.45 -9.89
N ALA A 132 24.84 14.64 -9.79
CA ALA A 132 25.70 15.22 -10.82
C ALA A 132 27.03 14.45 -11.01
N LEU A 133 27.52 13.76 -9.98
CA LEU A 133 28.67 12.85 -10.09
C LEU A 133 28.37 11.63 -10.96
N ASP A 134 27.09 11.28 -11.14
CA ASP A 134 26.62 10.16 -11.96
C ASP A 134 27.31 8.82 -11.64
N GLU A 135 27.64 8.59 -10.36
CA GLU A 135 28.23 7.33 -9.94
C GLU A 135 27.26 6.14 -10.19
N PRO A 136 27.76 4.97 -10.63
CA PRO A 136 26.92 3.82 -10.95
C PRO A 136 26.41 3.11 -9.69
N PHE A 137 25.24 2.47 -9.80
CA PHE A 137 24.72 1.55 -8.79
C PHE A 137 25.21 0.13 -9.10
N LEU A 138 26.22 -0.35 -8.36
CA LEU A 138 26.90 -1.62 -8.68
C LEU A 138 26.29 -2.78 -7.91
N LYS A 139 25.65 -3.70 -8.63
CA LYS A 139 25.07 -4.94 -8.08
C LYS A 139 26.14 -6.02 -7.89
N THR A 140 26.25 -6.57 -6.69
CA THR A 140 27.12 -7.71 -6.38
C THR A 140 26.36 -8.78 -5.61
N LYS A 141 26.64 -10.04 -5.92
CA LYS A 141 26.07 -11.20 -5.21
C LYS A 141 27.07 -11.67 -4.17
N ILE A 142 26.64 -11.71 -2.92
CA ILE A 142 27.46 -12.10 -1.75
C ILE A 142 26.69 -13.07 -0.86
N THR A 143 27.37 -13.70 0.10
CA THR A 143 26.70 -14.58 1.06
C THR A 143 25.92 -13.79 2.11
N ASN A 144 24.98 -14.44 2.80
CA ASN A 144 24.24 -13.79 3.87
C ASN A 144 25.16 -13.39 5.04
N GLU A 145 26.18 -14.18 5.36
CA GLU A 145 27.14 -13.87 6.43
C GLU A 145 27.97 -12.61 6.11
N GLU A 146 28.46 -12.50 4.87
CA GLU A 146 29.17 -11.31 4.40
C GLU A 146 28.27 -10.06 4.45
N ALA A 147 27.01 -10.21 4.04
CA ALA A 147 26.04 -9.12 4.09
C ALA A 147 25.73 -8.69 5.53
N GLU A 148 25.64 -9.65 6.47
CA GLU A 148 25.39 -9.36 7.88
C GLU A 148 26.49 -8.48 8.47
N VAL A 149 27.76 -8.81 8.21
CA VAL A 149 28.92 -8.02 8.66
C VAL A 149 28.82 -6.60 8.11
N ILE A 150 28.60 -6.45 6.80
CA ILE A 150 28.49 -5.15 6.12
C ILE A 150 27.37 -4.29 6.74
N PHE A 151 26.21 -4.90 7.03
CA PHE A 151 25.08 -4.16 7.59
C PHE A 151 25.30 -3.76 9.05
N ARG A 152 25.91 -4.62 9.88
CA ARG A 152 26.28 -4.26 11.26
C ARG A 152 27.30 -3.12 11.30
N GLU A 153 28.33 -3.17 10.45
CA GLU A 153 29.34 -2.11 10.35
C GLU A 153 28.74 -0.76 9.92
N GLN A 154 27.68 -0.77 9.11
CA GLN A 154 26.97 0.43 8.67
C GLN A 154 25.78 0.83 9.55
N HIS A 155 25.65 0.21 10.74
CA HIS A 155 24.58 0.43 11.73
C HIS A 155 23.15 0.10 11.23
N MET A 156 23.02 -0.90 10.37
CA MET A 156 21.75 -1.41 9.83
C MET A 156 21.32 -2.71 10.52
N GLU A 157 21.09 -2.66 11.84
CA GLU A 157 20.86 -3.87 12.67
C GLU A 157 19.60 -4.66 12.27
N ALA A 158 18.49 -3.99 11.93
CA ALA A 158 17.26 -4.68 11.52
C ALA A 158 17.48 -5.52 10.26
N LYS A 159 18.26 -4.98 9.31
CA LYS A 159 18.62 -5.66 8.06
C LYS A 159 19.52 -6.86 8.31
N ALA A 160 20.52 -6.72 9.18
CA ALA A 160 21.39 -7.82 9.60
C ALA A 160 20.57 -8.97 10.23
N LYS A 161 19.70 -8.67 11.19
CA LYS A 161 18.85 -9.67 11.86
C LYS A 161 17.88 -10.39 10.92
N LEU A 162 17.41 -9.73 9.86
CA LEU A 162 16.51 -10.34 8.89
C LEU A 162 17.16 -11.42 8.02
N LEU A 163 18.48 -11.39 7.83
CA LEU A 163 19.16 -12.30 6.91
C LEU A 163 18.99 -13.77 7.31
N LYS A 164 18.88 -14.07 8.62
CA LYS A 164 18.65 -15.43 9.13
C LYS A 164 17.31 -16.05 8.68
N TYR A 165 16.35 -15.23 8.25
CA TYR A 165 15.04 -15.68 7.79
C TYR A 165 14.97 -15.90 6.28
N ARG A 166 16.03 -15.59 5.53
CA ARG A 166 16.07 -15.82 4.09
C ARG A 166 16.16 -17.30 3.78
N GLN A 167 15.40 -17.74 2.77
CA GLN A 167 15.47 -19.11 2.26
C GLN A 167 16.66 -19.37 1.31
N THR A 168 17.39 -18.32 0.92
CA THR A 168 18.50 -18.41 -0.05
C THR A 168 19.81 -17.99 0.61
N ASP A 169 20.89 -18.72 0.33
CA ASP A 169 22.22 -18.50 0.94
C ASP A 169 22.93 -17.22 0.46
N ASN A 170 22.39 -16.60 -0.58
CA ASN A 170 23.01 -15.44 -1.22
C ASN A 170 22.02 -14.29 -1.34
N ILE A 171 22.58 -13.08 -1.35
CA ILE A 171 21.86 -11.83 -1.53
C ILE A 171 22.56 -10.94 -2.55
N ASN A 172 21.76 -10.21 -3.33
CA ASN A 172 22.28 -9.19 -4.23
C ASN A 172 22.28 -7.85 -3.49
N ILE A 173 23.45 -7.28 -3.20
CA ILE A 173 23.59 -5.94 -2.64
C ILE A 173 23.97 -4.94 -3.73
N TYR A 174 23.61 -3.67 -3.53
CA TYR A 174 24.06 -2.57 -4.38
C TYR A 174 25.07 -1.73 -3.64
N SER A 175 26.10 -1.30 -4.36
CA SER A 175 27.07 -0.30 -3.89
C SER A 175 26.83 1.02 -4.61
N TYR A 176 26.85 2.12 -3.85
CA TYR A 176 26.84 3.49 -4.38
C TYR A 176 27.94 4.28 -3.66
N GLY A 177 29.06 4.49 -4.36
CA GLY A 177 30.30 4.90 -3.73
C GLY A 177 30.74 3.88 -2.67
N TRP A 178 30.95 4.33 -1.45
CA TRP A 178 31.34 3.50 -0.32
C TRP A 178 30.15 2.76 0.34
N LEU A 179 28.93 3.25 0.14
CA LEU A 179 27.74 2.76 0.83
C LEU A 179 27.25 1.46 0.17
N LYS A 180 27.05 0.41 0.97
CA LYS A 180 26.52 -0.88 0.50
C LYS A 180 25.20 -1.18 1.18
N ASP A 181 24.18 -1.47 0.40
CA ASP A 181 22.82 -1.66 0.90
C ASP A 181 22.05 -2.71 0.11
N TYR A 182 20.95 -3.18 0.69
CA TYR A 182 19.96 -4.03 0.06
C TYR A 182 18.62 -3.32 -0.05
N PHE A 183 18.11 -3.25 -1.28
CA PHE A 183 16.76 -2.79 -1.57
C PHE A 183 15.95 -3.92 -2.24
N TYR A 184 14.64 -3.96 -2.00
CA TYR A 184 13.74 -4.99 -2.54
C TYR A 184 13.38 -4.71 -4.00
N GLY A 185 14.38 -4.79 -4.88
CA GLY A 185 14.18 -4.70 -6.33
C GLY A 185 15.39 -4.19 -7.08
N TYR A 186 15.11 -3.61 -8.25
CA TYR A 186 16.09 -3.12 -9.20
C TYR A 186 16.40 -1.63 -8.98
N MET A 187 17.52 -1.20 -9.54
CA MET A 187 17.95 0.20 -9.51
C MET A 187 18.14 0.74 -10.94
N LEU A 188 18.16 2.07 -11.04
CA LEU A 188 18.75 2.74 -12.20
C LEU A 188 20.21 2.32 -12.37
N VAL A 189 20.78 2.58 -13.54
CA VAL A 189 22.19 2.27 -13.84
C VAL A 189 23.14 3.14 -13.02
N SER A 190 22.80 4.42 -12.87
CA SER A 190 23.60 5.42 -12.19
C SER A 190 22.73 6.54 -11.63
N ALA A 191 23.31 7.36 -10.75
CA ALA A 191 22.59 8.45 -10.08
C ALA A 191 22.12 9.55 -11.03
N GLY A 192 22.79 9.78 -12.16
CA GLY A 192 22.42 10.81 -13.14
C GLY A 192 21.10 10.55 -13.86
N GLY A 193 20.57 9.32 -13.77
CA GLY A 193 19.21 9.00 -14.21
C GLY A 193 18.10 9.57 -13.31
N LEU A 194 18.44 10.19 -12.17
CA LEU A 194 17.46 10.79 -11.26
C LEU A 194 17.13 12.23 -11.71
N SER A 195 16.09 12.34 -12.53
CA SER A 195 15.69 13.57 -13.21
C SER A 195 15.09 14.65 -12.30
N ALA A 196 14.34 14.28 -11.27
CA ALA A 196 13.65 15.21 -10.39
C ALA A 196 13.36 14.66 -8.98
N PHE A 197 13.47 15.52 -7.97
CA PHE A 197 13.01 15.25 -6.61
C PHE A 197 12.78 16.56 -5.85
N GLU A 198 12.04 16.50 -4.74
CA GLU A 198 11.88 17.62 -3.82
C GLU A 198 11.88 17.11 -2.37
N LEU A 199 12.54 17.85 -1.47
CA LEU A 199 12.52 17.58 -0.03
C LEU A 199 11.61 18.58 0.66
N THR A 200 10.77 18.11 1.58
CA THR A 200 9.93 18.97 2.42
C THR A 200 10.06 18.54 3.87
N PHE A 201 10.44 19.47 4.74
CA PHE A 201 10.39 19.24 6.18
C PHE A 201 8.93 19.24 6.62
N PHE A 202 8.47 18.14 7.20
CA PHE A 202 7.10 18.03 7.69
C PHE A 202 7.06 17.06 8.86
N ASP A 203 6.30 17.42 9.88
CA ASP A 203 6.03 16.57 11.05
C ASP A 203 7.27 15.97 11.75
N GLY A 204 8.39 16.69 11.74
CA GLY A 204 9.66 16.26 12.34
C GLY A 204 10.53 15.36 11.46
N GLY A 205 10.07 15.03 10.25
CA GLY A 205 10.81 14.25 9.26
C GLY A 205 10.96 14.97 7.91
N ILE A 206 11.37 14.21 6.90
CA ILE A 206 11.54 14.67 5.51
C ILE A 206 10.59 13.89 4.62
N ILE A 207 9.78 14.59 3.83
CA ILE A 207 9.06 14.00 2.71
C ILE A 207 9.95 14.12 1.47
N LEU A 208 10.47 12.99 1.01
CA LEU A 208 11.19 12.84 -0.26
C LEU A 208 10.18 12.59 -1.38
N ARG A 209 9.77 13.67 -2.06
CA ARG A 209 8.85 13.62 -3.20
C ARG A 209 9.61 13.35 -4.50
N HIS A 210 8.98 12.60 -5.38
CA HIS A 210 9.53 12.18 -6.67
C HIS A 210 8.39 12.07 -7.70
N PRO A 211 8.69 11.92 -9.00
CA PRO A 211 7.66 11.69 -10.00
C PRO A 211 6.83 10.44 -9.72
N THR A 212 5.57 10.48 -10.14
CA THR A 212 4.64 9.34 -10.12
C THR A 212 4.36 8.85 -11.54
N ALA A 213 3.79 7.66 -11.67
CA ALA A 213 3.46 7.02 -12.94
C ALA A 213 2.48 7.84 -13.80
N TYR A 214 1.80 8.81 -13.19
CA TYR A 214 0.78 9.64 -13.83
C TYR A 214 1.16 11.12 -13.91
N SER A 215 2.39 11.47 -13.53
CA SER A 215 2.87 12.86 -13.44
C SER A 215 3.65 13.35 -14.66
N GLY A 216 3.88 12.50 -15.67
CA GLY A 216 4.69 12.85 -16.83
C GLY A 216 6.12 13.27 -16.47
N GLY A 217 6.72 12.59 -15.47
CA GLY A 217 8.07 12.90 -14.99
C GLY A 217 8.20 14.11 -14.05
N GLN A 218 7.09 14.77 -13.70
CA GLN A 218 7.10 15.91 -12.78
C GLN A 218 6.91 15.48 -11.32
N VAL A 219 7.49 16.22 -10.38
CA VAL A 219 7.24 16.00 -8.94
C VAL A 219 5.89 16.63 -8.57
N PRO A 220 4.91 15.86 -8.05
CA PRO A 220 3.64 16.44 -7.63
C PRO A 220 3.83 17.48 -6.50
N PRO A 221 2.94 18.49 -6.40
CA PRO A 221 3.02 19.50 -5.35
C PRO A 221 2.84 18.89 -3.96
N PHE A 222 3.37 19.58 -2.95
CA PHE A 222 3.13 19.20 -1.56
C PHE A 222 1.70 19.54 -1.15
N GLU A 223 1.02 18.57 -0.57
CA GLU A 223 -0.29 18.72 0.04
C GLU A 223 -0.20 18.33 1.52
N PRO A 224 -0.40 19.27 2.46
CA PRO A 224 -0.36 18.97 3.88
C PRO A 224 -1.44 17.94 4.26
N GLN A 225 -1.03 16.86 4.94
CA GLN A 225 -1.91 15.79 5.41
C GLN A 225 -1.73 15.57 6.92
N PRO A 226 -2.11 16.56 7.76
CA PRO A 226 -1.80 16.55 9.19
C PRO A 226 -2.53 15.44 9.95
N LYS A 227 -3.77 15.10 9.60
CA LYS A 227 -4.51 14.01 10.28
C LYS A 227 -3.88 12.67 9.94
N LEU A 228 -3.54 12.43 8.67
CA LEU A 228 -2.87 11.20 8.27
C LEU A 228 -1.48 11.06 8.93
N ALA A 229 -0.70 12.14 8.98
CA ALA A 229 0.61 12.14 9.65
C ALA A 229 0.48 11.87 11.15
N GLN A 230 -0.54 12.41 11.82
CA GLN A 230 -0.85 12.08 13.21
C GLN A 230 -1.11 10.59 13.42
N ILE A 231 -1.86 9.94 12.52
CA ILE A 231 -2.12 8.49 12.61
C ILE A 231 -0.85 7.67 12.42
N HIS A 232 0.03 8.07 11.50
CA HIS A 232 1.32 7.40 11.34
C HIS A 232 2.19 7.53 12.59
N ARG A 233 2.31 8.72 13.17
CA ARG A 233 3.02 8.91 14.45
C ARG A 233 2.43 8.10 15.60
N GLU A 234 1.10 8.04 15.68
CA GLU A 234 0.43 7.20 16.68
C GLU A 234 0.82 5.72 16.48
N ALA A 235 0.79 5.22 15.24
CA ALA A 235 1.15 3.85 14.91
C ALA A 235 2.63 3.54 15.20
N GLU A 236 3.54 4.47 14.89
CA GLU A 236 4.98 4.35 15.20
C GLU A 236 5.23 4.31 16.71
N LYS A 237 4.61 5.22 17.47
CA LYS A 237 4.70 5.23 18.94
C LYS A 237 4.21 3.90 19.54
N TRP A 238 3.13 3.33 19.00
CA TRP A 238 2.69 2.00 19.43
C TRP A 238 3.67 0.90 19.03
N GLY A 239 4.26 0.97 17.83
CA GLY A 239 5.34 0.08 17.41
C GLY A 239 6.52 0.08 18.40
N ASP A 240 6.93 1.26 18.86
CA ASP A 240 8.00 1.42 19.85
C ASP A 240 7.61 0.82 21.22
N ILE A 241 6.41 1.11 21.71
CA ILE A 241 5.89 0.56 22.99
C ILE A 241 5.85 -0.97 22.94
N LEU A 242 5.45 -1.52 21.80
CA LEU A 242 5.33 -2.96 21.58
C LEU A 242 6.68 -3.62 21.23
N ASN A 243 7.73 -2.83 20.98
CA ASN A 243 9.01 -3.26 20.43
C ASN A 243 8.88 -4.04 19.10
N VAL A 244 7.95 -3.61 18.24
CA VAL A 244 7.67 -4.21 16.92
C VAL A 244 7.69 -3.14 15.83
N GLY A 245 8.91 -2.74 15.43
CA GLY A 245 9.12 -1.82 14.30
C GLY A 245 9.41 -2.53 12.98
N TYR A 246 9.89 -3.77 13.04
CA TYR A 246 10.38 -4.51 11.87
C TYR A 246 9.88 -5.95 11.83
N ILE A 247 9.85 -6.55 10.63
CA ILE A 247 9.43 -7.95 10.42
C ILE A 247 10.22 -8.93 11.32
N TYR A 248 11.52 -8.69 11.54
CA TYR A 248 12.31 -9.58 12.39
C TYR A 248 11.79 -9.64 13.83
N ASN A 249 11.21 -8.53 14.36
CA ASN A 249 10.65 -8.52 15.71
C ASN A 249 9.49 -9.53 15.80
N ILE A 250 8.60 -9.52 14.82
CA ILE A 250 7.48 -10.48 14.75
C ILE A 250 7.98 -11.91 14.61
N ASN A 251 9.00 -12.13 13.77
CA ASN A 251 9.56 -13.48 13.62
C ASN A 251 10.21 -14.00 14.91
N GLU A 252 10.93 -13.14 15.63
CA GLU A 252 11.54 -13.52 16.92
C GLU A 252 10.47 -13.87 17.95
N LEU A 253 9.36 -13.12 17.99
CA LEU A 253 8.21 -13.42 18.85
C LEU A 253 7.52 -14.74 18.50
N ILE A 254 7.46 -15.10 17.22
CA ILE A 254 6.95 -16.40 16.77
C ILE A 254 7.92 -17.52 17.18
N GLU A 255 9.22 -17.31 17.05
CA GLU A 255 10.25 -18.30 17.43
C GLU A 255 10.34 -18.53 18.93
N SER A 256 10.08 -17.50 19.72
CA SER A 256 10.09 -17.58 21.18
C SER A 256 8.74 -17.98 21.79
N ASP A 257 7.72 -18.27 20.98
CA ASP A 257 6.34 -18.59 21.41
C ASP A 257 5.69 -17.47 22.25
N GLN A 258 6.06 -16.21 21.97
CA GLN A 258 5.58 -15.00 22.66
C GLN A 258 4.61 -14.17 21.80
N ILE A 259 4.32 -14.61 20.58
CA ILE A 259 3.45 -13.89 19.65
C ILE A 259 2.02 -13.71 20.18
N ARG A 260 1.55 -14.63 21.03
CA ARG A 260 0.21 -14.59 21.63
C ARG A 260 -0.05 -13.31 22.41
N GLU A 261 0.91 -12.90 23.25
CA GLU A 261 0.78 -11.68 24.06
C GLU A 261 0.66 -10.45 23.14
N GLN A 262 1.43 -10.43 22.06
CA GLN A 262 1.40 -9.35 21.07
C GLN A 262 0.07 -9.27 20.31
N ILE A 263 -0.54 -10.42 19.99
CA ILE A 263 -1.89 -10.48 19.42
C ILE A 263 -2.90 -9.85 20.38
N LEU A 264 -2.87 -10.25 21.66
CA LEU A 264 -3.80 -9.76 22.68
C LEU A 264 -3.67 -8.25 22.90
N ILE A 265 -2.44 -7.73 23.01
CA ILE A 265 -2.22 -6.30 23.19
C ILE A 265 -2.69 -5.52 21.97
N THR A 266 -2.34 -5.97 20.75
CA THR A 266 -2.74 -5.30 19.51
C THR A 266 -4.27 -5.24 19.38
N GLU A 267 -4.97 -6.33 19.69
CA GLU A 267 -6.44 -6.37 19.66
C GLU A 267 -7.08 -5.47 20.72
N ALA A 268 -6.50 -5.43 21.93
CA ALA A 268 -6.96 -4.54 23.00
C ALA A 268 -6.77 -3.06 22.63
N LEU A 269 -5.68 -2.70 21.95
CA LEU A 269 -5.45 -1.34 21.45
C LEU A 269 -6.49 -0.93 20.40
N HIS A 270 -6.80 -1.83 19.46
CA HIS A 270 -7.87 -1.60 18.49
C HIS A 270 -9.22 -1.41 19.18
N GLU A 271 -9.57 -2.28 20.13
CA GLU A 271 -10.85 -2.17 20.85
C GLU A 271 -10.94 -0.86 21.64
N LYS A 272 -9.85 -0.47 22.31
CA LYS A 272 -9.76 0.81 23.02
C LYS A 272 -10.00 1.99 22.07
N LYS A 273 -9.37 1.99 20.90
CA LYS A 273 -9.54 3.08 19.93
C LYS A 273 -10.96 3.14 19.35
N ILE A 274 -11.60 2.00 19.12
CA ILE A 274 -13.00 1.95 18.67
C ILE A 274 -13.94 2.49 19.75
N ALA A 275 -13.70 2.17 21.03
CA ALA A 275 -14.45 2.73 22.14
C ALA A 275 -14.26 4.25 22.25
N GLU A 276 -13.02 4.76 22.15
CA GLU A 276 -12.73 6.21 22.13
C GLU A 276 -13.47 6.94 20.98
N ILE A 277 -13.54 6.31 19.79
CA ILE A 277 -14.30 6.85 18.66
C ILE A 277 -15.80 6.84 18.97
N ALA A 278 -16.33 5.76 19.56
CA ALA A 278 -17.74 5.67 19.95
C ALA A 278 -18.10 6.74 21.00
N ASP A 279 -17.25 6.98 21.99
CA ASP A 279 -17.43 8.04 23.00
C ASP A 279 -17.48 9.42 22.35
N HIS A 280 -16.59 9.68 21.39
CA HIS A 280 -16.58 10.94 20.65
C HIS A 280 -17.86 11.11 19.83
N ILE A 281 -18.36 10.06 19.16
CA ILE A 281 -19.62 10.11 18.41
C ILE A 281 -20.80 10.36 19.36
N SER A 282 -20.87 9.63 20.47
CA SER A 282 -21.96 9.73 21.45
C SER A 282 -22.04 11.11 22.09
N ALA A 283 -20.93 11.83 22.18
CA ALA A 283 -20.91 13.21 22.67
C ALA A 283 -21.49 14.24 21.68
N ASN A 284 -21.74 13.87 20.42
CA ASN A 284 -22.00 14.82 19.33
C ASN A 284 -23.37 14.69 18.63
N ASP A 285 -24.33 13.92 19.16
CA ASP A 285 -25.71 13.71 18.63
C ASP A 285 -25.82 13.64 17.10
N LYS A 286 -24.95 12.84 16.47
CA LYS A 286 -24.85 12.71 15.01
C LYS A 286 -25.85 11.69 14.48
N ARG A 287 -26.59 12.06 13.43
CA ARG A 287 -27.57 11.17 12.76
C ARG A 287 -26.91 10.19 11.80
N LEU A 288 -25.80 10.58 11.16
CA LEU A 288 -25.10 9.78 10.17
C LEU A 288 -23.64 9.57 10.54
N ILE A 289 -23.23 8.31 10.55
CA ILE A 289 -21.84 7.91 10.79
C ILE A 289 -21.33 7.31 9.47
N LEU A 290 -20.53 8.08 8.75
CA LEU A 290 -20.02 7.75 7.43
C LEU A 290 -18.62 7.13 7.56
N ILE A 291 -18.47 5.88 7.16
CA ILE A 291 -17.21 5.14 7.19
C ILE A 291 -16.73 4.93 5.76
N ALA A 292 -15.59 5.52 5.42
CA ALA A 292 -14.94 5.24 4.15
C ALA A 292 -13.48 4.84 4.30
N GLY A 293 -13.00 4.13 3.30
CA GLY A 293 -11.67 3.57 3.30
C GLY A 293 -11.47 2.72 2.06
N PRO A 294 -10.23 2.67 1.54
CA PRO A 294 -9.94 1.95 0.31
C PRO A 294 -10.21 0.43 0.45
N SER A 295 -10.36 -0.33 -0.64
CA SER A 295 -10.78 -1.76 -0.60
C SER A 295 -9.95 -2.63 0.38
N SER A 296 -10.55 -3.50 1.19
CA SER A 296 -9.79 -4.34 2.16
C SER A 296 -9.13 -3.57 3.32
N SER A 297 -9.66 -2.39 3.65
CA SER A 297 -9.33 -1.64 4.87
C SER A 297 -10.01 -2.17 6.14
N GLY A 298 -10.92 -3.14 6.04
CA GLY A 298 -11.65 -3.67 7.21
C GLY A 298 -12.88 -2.86 7.63
N LYS A 299 -13.45 -2.05 6.74
CA LYS A 299 -14.64 -1.21 6.98
C LYS A 299 -15.78 -1.97 7.64
N THR A 300 -16.21 -3.08 7.04
CA THR A 300 -17.38 -3.84 7.50
C THR A 300 -17.16 -4.40 8.91
N THR A 301 -15.99 -4.95 9.21
CA THR A 301 -15.69 -5.43 10.56
C THR A 301 -15.59 -4.28 11.58
N PHE A 302 -14.93 -3.17 11.20
CA PHE A 302 -14.87 -1.97 12.03
C PHE A 302 -16.25 -1.39 12.32
N ALA A 303 -17.13 -1.29 11.31
CA ALA A 303 -18.50 -0.79 11.46
C ALA A 303 -19.32 -1.64 12.44
N ASN A 304 -19.16 -2.97 12.41
CA ASN A 304 -19.83 -3.88 13.34
C ASN A 304 -19.29 -3.73 14.78
N ARG A 305 -17.98 -3.61 14.97
CA ARG A 305 -17.38 -3.34 16.29
C ARG A 305 -17.79 -1.98 16.84
N LEU A 306 -17.76 -0.95 16.01
CA LEU A 306 -18.20 0.40 16.37
C LEU A 306 -19.68 0.40 16.78
N LYS A 307 -20.54 -0.28 16.03
CA LYS A 307 -21.96 -0.46 16.38
C LYS A 307 -22.17 -1.06 17.77
N ILE A 308 -21.32 -2.01 18.18
CA ILE A 308 -21.38 -2.58 19.53
C ILE A 308 -20.99 -1.51 20.57
N GLN A 309 -19.90 -0.79 20.36
CA GLN A 309 -19.46 0.26 21.30
C GLN A 309 -20.48 1.40 21.42
N LEU A 310 -21.10 1.81 20.31
CA LEU A 310 -22.19 2.79 20.34
C LEU A 310 -23.41 2.28 21.13
N ARG A 311 -23.68 0.96 21.10
CA ARG A 311 -24.72 0.34 21.94
C ARG A 311 -24.38 0.33 23.41
N VAL A 312 -23.11 0.16 23.76
CA VAL A 312 -22.64 0.33 25.14
C VAL A 312 -22.91 1.76 25.62
N ASN A 313 -22.75 2.74 24.74
CA ASN A 313 -23.05 4.15 25.01
C ASN A 313 -24.55 4.51 24.94
N GLY A 314 -25.45 3.52 24.83
CA GLY A 314 -26.90 3.72 24.83
C GLY A 314 -27.51 4.14 23.48
N LEU A 315 -26.71 4.19 22.40
CA LEU A 315 -27.20 4.42 21.05
C LEU A 315 -27.63 3.11 20.40
N HIS A 316 -28.59 3.15 19.47
CA HIS A 316 -29.07 1.94 18.80
C HIS A 316 -28.84 1.96 17.28
N PRO A 317 -27.60 2.15 16.79
CA PRO A 317 -27.39 2.38 15.36
C PRO A 317 -27.81 1.19 14.48
N VAL A 318 -28.32 1.52 13.30
CA VAL A 318 -28.49 0.58 12.17
C VAL A 318 -27.33 0.71 11.20
N THR A 319 -27.16 -0.25 10.30
CA THR A 319 -26.06 -0.27 9.33
C THR A 319 -26.60 -0.42 7.92
N MET A 320 -26.08 0.39 7.00
CA MET A 320 -26.39 0.37 5.58
C MET A 320 -25.06 0.35 4.80
N GLY A 321 -24.85 -0.66 3.96
CA GLY A 321 -23.67 -0.73 3.09
C GLY A 321 -23.96 -0.07 1.75
N THR A 322 -23.07 0.77 1.24
CA THR A 322 -23.24 1.35 -0.11
C THR A 322 -23.11 0.30 -1.20
N ASP A 323 -22.36 -0.77 -0.92
CA ASP A 323 -22.16 -1.89 -1.85
C ASP A 323 -23.48 -2.59 -2.21
N ASP A 324 -24.48 -2.59 -1.31
CA ASP A 324 -25.82 -3.14 -1.60
C ASP A 324 -26.61 -2.30 -2.62
N TYR A 325 -26.18 -1.06 -2.85
CA TYR A 325 -26.78 -0.10 -3.77
C TYR A 325 -26.04 -0.03 -5.11
N PHE A 326 -25.11 -0.94 -5.41
CA PHE A 326 -24.50 -0.97 -6.73
C PHE A 326 -25.55 -1.19 -7.83
N VAL A 327 -25.36 -0.49 -8.95
CA VAL A 327 -26.12 -0.74 -10.18
C VAL A 327 -25.83 -2.14 -10.70
N ASN A 328 -26.76 -2.74 -11.47
CA ASN A 328 -26.48 -4.02 -12.12
C ASN A 328 -25.22 -3.89 -13.01
N ARG A 329 -24.46 -4.98 -13.14
CA ARG A 329 -23.16 -5.01 -13.82
C ARG A 329 -23.18 -4.42 -15.23
N GLU A 330 -24.28 -4.56 -15.95
CA GLU A 330 -24.47 -4.01 -17.29
C GLU A 330 -24.59 -2.47 -17.33
N PHE A 331 -24.97 -1.86 -16.21
CA PHE A 331 -25.09 -0.40 -16.05
C PHE A 331 -23.89 0.22 -15.33
N THR A 332 -22.92 -0.58 -14.89
CA THR A 332 -21.69 -0.07 -14.28
C THR A 332 -20.98 0.84 -15.29
N PRO A 333 -20.55 2.05 -14.88
CA PRO A 333 -19.76 2.93 -15.73
C PRO A 333 -18.54 2.23 -16.31
N VAL A 334 -18.07 2.68 -17.47
CA VAL A 334 -16.82 2.21 -18.07
C VAL A 334 -15.77 3.29 -18.03
N ASP A 335 -14.51 2.89 -17.83
CA ASP A 335 -13.35 3.75 -17.87
C ASP A 335 -12.97 4.15 -19.30
N GLU A 336 -11.92 4.96 -19.42
CA GLU A 336 -11.36 5.46 -20.69
C GLU A 336 -10.97 4.32 -21.67
N ASN A 337 -10.80 3.09 -21.18
CA ASN A 337 -10.45 1.91 -21.97
C ASN A 337 -11.67 1.01 -22.24
N GLY A 338 -12.88 1.45 -21.92
CA GLY A 338 -14.10 0.67 -22.08
C GLY A 338 -14.25 -0.49 -21.09
N LYS A 339 -13.47 -0.51 -20.00
CA LYS A 339 -13.57 -1.53 -18.94
C LYS A 339 -14.45 -1.02 -17.80
N TYR A 340 -15.21 -1.88 -17.16
CA TYR A 340 -16.04 -1.47 -16.02
C TYR A 340 -15.22 -0.81 -14.90
N ASP A 341 -15.67 0.37 -14.46
CA ASP A 341 -15.14 1.11 -13.32
C ASP A 341 -16.07 0.92 -12.11
N PHE A 342 -15.81 -0.16 -11.35
CA PHE A 342 -16.56 -0.49 -10.14
C PHE A 342 -16.28 0.46 -8.97
N GLU A 343 -15.28 1.33 -9.08
CA GLU A 343 -14.92 2.27 -8.02
C GLU A 343 -15.41 3.69 -8.34
N ALA A 344 -16.13 3.90 -9.45
CA ALA A 344 -16.80 5.16 -9.77
C ALA A 344 -17.98 5.39 -8.84
N ILE A 345 -18.22 6.66 -8.46
CA ILE A 345 -19.37 7.00 -7.60
C ILE A 345 -20.70 6.64 -8.28
N GLU A 346 -20.74 6.74 -9.61
CA GLU A 346 -21.88 6.38 -10.44
C GLU A 346 -22.11 4.86 -10.53
N ALA A 347 -21.19 4.02 -10.02
CA ALA A 347 -21.45 2.59 -9.83
C ALA A 347 -22.44 2.33 -8.68
N VAL A 348 -22.62 3.30 -7.77
CA VAL A 348 -23.69 3.30 -6.76
C VAL A 348 -24.92 3.98 -7.36
N ASP A 349 -26.08 3.36 -7.21
CA ASP A 349 -27.38 3.96 -7.53
C ASP A 349 -27.70 5.06 -6.50
N LEU A 350 -27.15 6.26 -6.74
CA LEU A 350 -27.27 7.41 -5.84
C LEU A 350 -28.73 7.83 -5.63
N ASP A 351 -29.55 7.72 -6.67
CA ASP A 351 -30.96 8.11 -6.60
C ASP A 351 -31.72 7.18 -5.65
N GLN A 352 -31.58 5.86 -5.82
CA GLN A 352 -32.23 4.89 -4.94
C GLN A 352 -31.66 4.95 -3.51
N PHE A 353 -30.34 5.15 -3.37
CA PHE A 353 -29.68 5.30 -2.08
C PHE A 353 -30.20 6.50 -1.30
N ASN A 354 -30.23 7.70 -1.91
CA ASN A 354 -30.70 8.92 -1.25
C ASN A 354 -32.20 8.88 -0.96
N LYS A 355 -33.00 8.27 -1.85
CA LYS A 355 -34.44 8.03 -1.62
C LYS A 355 -34.66 7.19 -0.36
N ASP A 356 -33.96 6.07 -0.24
CA ASP A 356 -34.09 5.17 0.92
C ASP A 356 -33.56 5.82 2.20
N LEU A 357 -32.43 6.53 2.11
CA LEU A 357 -31.86 7.27 3.23
C LEU A 357 -32.83 8.34 3.76
N ALA A 358 -33.41 9.15 2.87
CA ALA A 358 -34.39 10.17 3.24
C ALA A 358 -35.64 9.55 3.88
N ALA A 359 -36.19 8.49 3.28
CA ALA A 359 -37.35 7.78 3.82
C ALA A 359 -37.07 7.21 5.23
N LEU A 360 -35.87 6.66 5.46
CA LEU A 360 -35.45 6.21 6.80
C LEU A 360 -35.34 7.38 7.78
N LEU A 361 -34.71 8.49 7.39
CA LEU A 361 -34.57 9.67 8.26
C LEU A 361 -35.93 10.28 8.66
N ASP A 362 -36.94 10.18 7.78
CA ASP A 362 -38.34 10.53 8.01
C ASP A 362 -39.12 9.48 8.83
N GLY A 363 -38.49 8.37 9.21
CA GLY A 363 -39.09 7.31 10.02
C GLY A 363 -40.00 6.36 9.24
N GLN A 364 -39.88 6.30 7.92
CA GLN A 364 -40.60 5.35 7.08
C GLN A 364 -39.92 3.97 7.08
N GLU A 365 -40.68 2.93 6.73
CA GLU A 365 -40.13 1.58 6.52
C GLU A 365 -39.64 1.44 5.08
N VAL A 366 -38.42 0.94 4.90
CA VAL A 366 -37.76 0.74 3.61
C VAL A 366 -37.33 -0.72 3.49
N GLU A 367 -37.51 -1.32 2.31
CA GLU A 367 -36.90 -2.61 1.98
C GLU A 367 -35.52 -2.38 1.39
N LEU A 368 -34.47 -2.76 2.11
CA LEU A 368 -33.09 -2.57 1.68
C LEU A 368 -32.69 -3.61 0.62
N PRO A 369 -31.96 -3.19 -0.42
CA PRO A 369 -31.42 -4.12 -1.39
C PRO A 369 -30.27 -4.96 -0.82
N THR A 370 -29.87 -5.98 -1.58
CA THR A 370 -28.64 -6.75 -1.37
C THR A 370 -27.99 -6.96 -2.73
N PHE A 371 -26.70 -6.65 -2.85
CA PHE A 371 -25.99 -6.84 -4.12
C PHE A 371 -25.37 -8.24 -4.19
N ASN A 372 -25.74 -8.99 -5.23
CA ASN A 372 -25.18 -10.31 -5.48
C ASN A 372 -23.91 -10.19 -6.33
N PHE A 373 -22.74 -10.22 -5.70
CA PHE A 373 -21.45 -10.07 -6.40
C PHE A 373 -21.17 -11.16 -7.44
N LEU A 374 -21.69 -12.37 -7.24
CA LEU A 374 -21.51 -13.48 -8.19
C LEU A 374 -22.31 -13.21 -9.46
N LEU A 375 -23.60 -12.89 -9.32
CA LEU A 375 -24.50 -12.63 -10.44
C LEU A 375 -24.34 -11.21 -11.03
N GLY A 376 -23.81 -10.27 -10.26
CA GLY A 376 -23.68 -8.86 -10.64
C GLY A 376 -25.00 -8.12 -10.72
N VAL A 377 -25.97 -8.46 -9.86
CA VAL A 377 -27.32 -7.86 -9.85
C VAL A 377 -27.77 -7.50 -8.44
N ARG A 378 -28.60 -6.46 -8.37
CA ARG A 378 -29.27 -6.04 -7.14
C ARG A 378 -30.54 -6.86 -6.89
N GLU A 379 -30.72 -7.35 -5.67
CA GLU A 379 -31.85 -8.18 -5.26
C GLU A 379 -32.56 -7.60 -4.03
N TYR A 380 -33.88 -7.75 -3.97
CA TYR A 380 -34.68 -7.41 -2.79
C TYR A 380 -35.14 -8.71 -2.14
N ARG A 381 -34.66 -8.97 -0.92
CA ARG A 381 -34.84 -10.25 -0.21
C ARG A 381 -35.75 -10.14 1.01
N GLY A 382 -36.62 -9.13 1.07
CA GLY A 382 -37.53 -8.89 2.19
C GLY A 382 -36.88 -8.24 3.42
N LYS A 383 -35.65 -7.73 3.30
CA LYS A 383 -34.92 -7.08 4.40
C LYS A 383 -35.49 -5.68 4.65
N LYS A 384 -36.46 -5.59 5.55
CA LYS A 384 -37.09 -4.31 5.93
C LYS A 384 -36.34 -3.63 7.06
N MET A 385 -36.23 -2.30 6.98
CA MET A 385 -35.62 -1.45 7.99
C MET A 385 -36.52 -0.24 8.26
N LYS A 386 -36.62 0.13 9.54
CA LYS A 386 -37.24 1.37 10.01
C LYS A 386 -36.40 1.89 11.17
N ILE A 387 -36.22 3.20 11.26
CA ILE A 387 -35.44 3.81 12.34
C ILE A 387 -36.27 4.78 13.17
N GLY A 388 -35.87 4.97 14.43
CA GLY A 388 -36.41 6.00 15.31
C GLY A 388 -35.80 7.39 15.05
N ALA A 389 -36.43 8.44 15.59
CA ALA A 389 -36.02 9.83 15.38
C ALA A 389 -34.57 10.15 15.79
N HIS A 390 -34.07 9.50 16.86
CA HIS A 390 -32.72 9.68 17.39
C HIS A 390 -31.80 8.49 17.11
N GLN A 391 -32.20 7.60 16.19
CA GLN A 391 -31.42 6.40 15.90
C GLN A 391 -30.38 6.72 14.80
N PRO A 392 -29.07 6.56 15.07
CA PRO A 392 -28.05 6.84 14.07
C PRO A 392 -28.01 5.78 12.98
N ILE A 393 -27.60 6.17 11.78
CA ILE A 393 -27.33 5.26 10.66
C ILE A 393 -25.82 5.23 10.42
N ILE A 394 -25.23 4.03 10.51
CA ILE A 394 -23.86 3.78 10.08
C ILE A 394 -23.90 3.44 8.59
N ILE A 395 -23.22 4.23 7.78
CA ILE A 395 -23.08 4.02 6.34
C ILE A 395 -21.63 3.66 6.06
N GLU A 396 -21.39 2.49 5.49
CA GLU A 396 -20.05 2.04 5.15
C GLU A 396 -19.92 1.81 3.63
N GLY A 397 -18.81 2.27 3.06
CA GLY A 397 -18.61 2.24 1.62
C GLY A 397 -17.31 2.89 1.21
N ILE A 398 -16.80 2.56 0.02
CA ILE A 398 -15.62 3.26 -0.52
C ILE A 398 -15.88 4.77 -0.70
N HIS A 399 -17.15 5.16 -0.90
CA HIS A 399 -17.58 6.53 -1.12
C HIS A 399 -18.13 7.26 0.11
N GLY A 400 -18.03 6.68 1.32
CA GLY A 400 -18.64 7.26 2.52
C GLY A 400 -18.26 8.72 2.79
N LEU A 401 -17.07 9.15 2.38
CA LEU A 401 -16.59 10.54 2.52
C LEU A 401 -16.79 11.41 1.28
N ASN A 402 -17.24 10.84 0.16
CA ASN A 402 -17.50 11.58 -1.05
C ASN A 402 -18.78 12.44 -0.86
N PRO A 403 -18.71 13.77 -0.99
CA PRO A 403 -19.86 14.65 -0.77
C PRO A 403 -21.06 14.33 -1.67
N LYS A 404 -20.83 13.75 -2.86
CA LYS A 404 -21.91 13.35 -3.78
C LYS A 404 -22.80 12.23 -3.21
N LEU A 405 -22.29 11.39 -2.31
CA LEU A 405 -23.05 10.26 -1.77
C LEU A 405 -24.21 10.73 -0.88
N THR A 406 -24.01 11.82 -0.13
CA THR A 406 -24.96 12.33 0.88
C THR A 406 -25.19 13.84 0.69
N SER A 407 -25.38 14.28 -0.56
CA SER A 407 -25.52 15.69 -0.92
C SER A 407 -26.71 16.37 -0.23
N ASP A 408 -27.76 15.61 0.04
CA ASP A 408 -29.04 16.13 0.52
C ASP A 408 -29.12 16.20 2.05
N ILE A 409 -28.07 15.77 2.75
CA ILE A 409 -28.01 15.76 4.21
C ILE A 409 -27.11 16.88 4.73
N SER A 410 -27.53 17.53 5.82
CA SER A 410 -26.77 18.57 6.52
C SER A 410 -25.41 18.07 6.99
N GLU A 411 -24.40 18.94 6.93
CA GLU A 411 -23.06 18.66 7.45
C GLU A 411 -23.03 18.47 8.97
N GLU A 412 -23.93 19.15 9.68
CA GLU A 412 -24.03 19.08 11.15
C GLU A 412 -24.48 17.69 11.63
N ASP A 413 -25.21 16.95 10.78
CA ASP A 413 -25.73 15.61 11.07
C ASP A 413 -24.69 14.50 10.81
N LYS A 414 -23.57 14.82 10.17
CA LYS A 414 -22.56 13.86 9.72
C LYS A 414 -21.41 13.73 10.71
N PHE A 415 -20.95 12.51 10.86
CA PHE A 415 -19.67 12.14 11.47
C PHE A 415 -18.89 11.26 10.51
N ARG A 416 -17.67 11.67 10.18
CA ARG A 416 -16.86 11.07 9.11
C ARG A 416 -15.69 10.31 9.69
N ILE A 417 -15.59 9.03 9.32
CA ILE A 417 -14.52 8.14 9.73
C ILE A 417 -13.79 7.67 8.48
N TYR A 418 -12.49 7.94 8.43
CA TYR A 418 -11.60 7.33 7.44
C TYR A 418 -10.89 6.12 8.06
N ILE A 419 -10.88 4.98 7.38
CA ILE A 419 -10.19 3.76 7.81
C ILE A 419 -9.20 3.29 6.75
N SER A 420 -7.98 2.95 7.16
CA SER A 420 -6.95 2.42 6.26
C SER A 420 -6.02 1.43 6.95
N CYS A 421 -5.29 0.62 6.19
CA CYS A 421 -4.31 -0.34 6.70
C CYS A 421 -2.92 0.30 6.70
N LEU A 422 -2.67 1.17 7.68
CA LEU A 422 -1.46 1.97 7.80
C LEU A 422 -0.45 1.23 8.69
N THR A 423 0.10 0.12 8.18
CA THR A 423 1.06 -0.69 8.94
C THR A 423 2.25 0.14 9.40
N GLN A 424 2.61 0.01 10.67
CA GLN A 424 3.82 0.57 11.27
C GLN A 424 5.04 -0.33 11.08
N LEU A 425 4.84 -1.59 10.66
CA LEU A 425 5.94 -2.51 10.42
C LEU A 425 6.64 -2.17 9.11
N ASN A 426 7.96 -2.03 9.22
CA ASN A 426 8.86 -2.05 8.09
C ASN A 426 9.46 -3.44 7.89
N ILE A 427 10.02 -3.70 6.72
CA ILE A 427 10.87 -4.87 6.55
C ILE A 427 12.17 -4.61 7.33
N ASP A 428 12.89 -3.55 6.94
CA ASP A 428 14.08 -3.02 7.61
C ASP A 428 14.09 -1.49 7.54
N ASN A 429 15.17 -0.85 8.02
CA ASN A 429 15.32 0.61 8.05
C ASN A 429 15.04 1.30 6.71
N HIS A 430 15.38 0.68 5.58
CA HIS A 430 15.30 1.31 4.25
C HIS A 430 14.24 0.68 3.35
N ASN A 431 13.65 -0.44 3.79
CA ASN A 431 12.62 -1.16 3.05
C ASN A 431 11.33 -1.20 3.84
N ARG A 432 10.42 -0.30 3.49
CA ARG A 432 9.08 -0.23 4.06
C ARG A 432 8.13 -1.29 3.52
N ILE A 433 7.04 -1.54 4.25
CA ILE A 433 5.89 -2.29 3.74
C ILE A 433 4.89 -1.29 3.15
N PRO A 434 4.62 -1.30 1.83
CA PRO A 434 3.59 -0.45 1.26
C PRO A 434 2.21 -0.76 1.82
N THR A 435 1.49 0.28 2.27
CA THR A 435 0.05 0.18 2.58
C THR A 435 -0.72 -0.48 1.44
N THR A 436 -0.34 -0.20 0.19
CA THR A 436 -0.91 -0.86 -0.99
C THR A 436 -0.71 -2.36 -0.99
N ASP A 437 0.46 -2.84 -0.57
CA ASP A 437 0.78 -4.27 -0.56
C ASP A 437 0.05 -4.97 0.60
N SER A 438 0.02 -4.38 1.79
CA SER A 438 -0.77 -4.90 2.92
C SER A 438 -2.25 -5.07 2.56
N ARG A 439 -2.81 -4.08 1.84
CA ARG A 439 -4.19 -4.13 1.35
C ARG A 439 -4.38 -5.17 0.24
N LEU A 440 -3.42 -5.29 -0.67
CA LEU A 440 -3.45 -6.29 -1.73
C LEU A 440 -3.41 -7.71 -1.15
N PHE A 441 -2.58 -7.96 -0.13
CA PHE A 441 -2.55 -9.23 0.59
C PHE A 441 -3.91 -9.57 1.22
N ARG A 442 -4.52 -8.64 1.94
CA ARG A 442 -5.89 -8.80 2.46
C ARG A 442 -6.89 -9.08 1.34
N ARG A 443 -6.76 -8.38 0.20
CA ARG A 443 -7.66 -8.53 -0.95
C ARG A 443 -7.54 -9.88 -1.63
N ILE A 444 -6.33 -10.39 -1.86
CA ILE A 444 -6.09 -11.71 -2.47
C ILE A 444 -6.82 -12.79 -1.67
N VAL A 445 -6.67 -12.80 -0.35
CA VAL A 445 -7.33 -13.78 0.51
C VAL A 445 -8.85 -13.61 0.50
N ARG A 446 -9.34 -12.37 0.65
CA ARG A 446 -10.78 -12.07 0.63
C ARG A 446 -11.45 -12.48 -0.68
N ASP A 447 -10.86 -12.09 -1.79
CA ASP A 447 -11.46 -12.22 -3.11
C ASP A 447 -11.53 -13.71 -3.50
N ASN A 448 -10.51 -14.49 -3.13
CA ASN A 448 -10.49 -15.95 -3.27
C ASN A 448 -11.56 -16.62 -2.41
N ASN A 449 -11.65 -16.25 -1.14
CA ASN A 449 -12.53 -16.94 -0.18
C ASN A 449 -14.01 -16.56 -0.35
N TYR A 450 -14.31 -15.34 -0.80
CA TYR A 450 -15.68 -14.78 -0.68
C TYR A 450 -16.21 -14.12 -1.96
N ARG A 451 -15.37 -13.83 -2.96
CA ARG A 451 -15.80 -13.12 -4.18
C ARG A 451 -15.64 -13.92 -5.47
N GLY A 452 -15.14 -15.15 -5.39
CA GLY A 452 -14.98 -16.04 -6.56
C GLY A 452 -13.88 -15.59 -7.53
N HIS A 453 -12.92 -14.79 -7.07
CA HIS A 453 -11.77 -14.37 -7.86
C HIS A 453 -10.48 -15.01 -7.32
N ASN A 454 -9.73 -15.68 -8.19
CA ASN A 454 -8.39 -16.16 -7.84
C ASN A 454 -7.38 -14.99 -7.76
N ALA A 455 -6.16 -15.28 -7.32
CA ALA A 455 -5.11 -14.26 -7.17
C ALA A 455 -4.78 -13.56 -8.50
N LEU A 456 -4.72 -14.29 -9.62
CA LEU A 456 -4.48 -13.72 -10.95
C LEU A 456 -5.52 -12.64 -11.31
N THR A 457 -6.81 -12.95 -11.14
CA THR A 457 -7.90 -12.00 -11.39
C THR A 457 -7.79 -10.77 -10.48
N THR A 458 -7.44 -11.00 -9.21
CA THR A 458 -7.24 -9.91 -8.24
C THR A 458 -6.11 -8.98 -8.67
N LEU A 459 -4.98 -9.52 -9.12
CA LEU A 459 -3.84 -8.73 -9.61
C LEU A 459 -4.20 -7.96 -10.89
N LYS A 460 -4.93 -8.57 -11.82
CA LYS A 460 -5.42 -7.92 -13.06
C LYS A 460 -6.28 -6.68 -12.77
N LEU A 461 -7.14 -6.75 -11.74
CA LEU A 461 -8.03 -5.66 -11.37
C LEU A 461 -7.36 -4.59 -10.51
N TRP A 462 -6.20 -4.89 -9.90
CA TRP A 462 -5.59 -4.03 -8.88
C TRP A 462 -5.27 -2.62 -9.37
N ALA A 463 -4.79 -2.48 -10.62
CA ALA A 463 -4.50 -1.16 -11.18
C ALA A 463 -5.76 -0.28 -11.30
N SER A 464 -6.89 -0.86 -11.71
CA SER A 464 -8.17 -0.13 -11.79
C SER A 464 -8.63 0.34 -10.41
N VAL A 465 -8.57 -0.57 -9.43
CA VAL A 465 -8.90 -0.28 -8.03
C VAL A 465 -8.07 0.89 -7.51
N ARG A 466 -6.75 0.86 -7.74
CA ARG A 466 -5.84 1.93 -7.29
C ARG A 466 -6.20 3.27 -7.94
N ARG A 467 -6.59 3.31 -9.22
CA ARG A 467 -7.06 4.54 -9.86
C ARG A 467 -8.36 5.05 -9.23
N GLY A 468 -9.30 4.16 -8.95
CA GLY A 468 -10.55 4.48 -8.26
C GLY A 468 -10.31 5.11 -6.89
N GLU A 469 -9.40 4.55 -6.10
CA GLU A 469 -9.02 5.08 -4.78
C GLU A 469 -8.45 6.51 -4.86
N GLU A 470 -7.57 6.75 -5.84
CA GLU A 470 -6.95 8.05 -6.09
C GLU A 470 -7.97 9.12 -6.51
N ARG A 471 -9.02 8.73 -7.24
CA ARG A 471 -10.06 9.65 -7.71
C ARG A 471 -11.16 9.89 -6.68
N ASN A 472 -11.55 8.84 -5.95
CA ASN A 472 -12.82 8.82 -5.23
C ASN A 472 -12.71 8.70 -3.70
N ILE A 473 -11.53 8.41 -3.16
CA ILE A 473 -11.34 8.14 -1.72
C ILE A 473 -10.29 9.09 -1.12
N PHE A 474 -9.05 9.05 -1.63
CA PHE A 474 -7.95 9.83 -1.06
C PHE A 474 -8.15 11.35 -1.10
N PRO A 475 -8.84 11.95 -2.10
CA PRO A 475 -9.14 13.39 -2.07
C PRO A 475 -9.97 13.83 -0.86
N TYR A 476 -10.72 12.91 -0.24
CA TYR A 476 -11.63 13.21 0.86
C TYR A 476 -11.12 12.71 2.22
N GLN A 477 -9.95 12.05 2.31
CA GLN A 477 -9.51 11.43 3.56
C GLN A 477 -9.27 12.45 4.69
N GLU A 478 -8.70 13.63 4.38
CA GLU A 478 -8.43 14.69 5.36
C GLU A 478 -9.72 15.42 5.82
N THR A 479 -10.86 15.22 5.15
CA THR A 479 -12.16 15.74 5.61
C THR A 479 -12.80 14.89 6.70
N ALA A 480 -12.18 13.77 7.08
CA ALA A 480 -12.68 12.91 8.15
C ALA A 480 -12.57 13.58 9.53
N ASP A 481 -13.57 13.40 10.38
CA ASP A 481 -13.54 13.85 11.78
C ASP A 481 -12.58 13.02 12.62
N VAL A 482 -12.45 11.73 12.28
CA VAL A 482 -11.48 10.82 12.87
C VAL A 482 -10.95 9.83 11.84
N MET A 483 -9.70 9.41 12.03
CA MET A 483 -9.08 8.35 11.26
C MET A 483 -8.80 7.13 12.14
N PHE A 484 -9.00 5.94 11.59
CA PHE A 484 -8.74 4.67 12.26
C PHE A 484 -7.72 3.86 11.46
N ASN A 485 -6.60 3.52 12.10
CA ASN A 485 -5.66 2.56 11.54
C ASN A 485 -6.18 1.14 11.82
N SER A 486 -6.39 0.38 10.76
CA SER A 486 -6.87 -1.01 10.82
C SER A 486 -5.76 -2.05 10.76
N ALA A 487 -4.50 -1.63 10.63
CA ALA A 487 -3.37 -2.55 10.50
C ALA A 487 -3.15 -3.32 11.80
N MET A 488 -2.90 -4.63 11.69
CA MET A 488 -2.53 -5.46 12.84
C MET A 488 -1.12 -5.95 12.63
N VAL A 489 -0.20 -5.71 13.57
CA VAL A 489 1.24 -6.02 13.40
C VAL A 489 1.50 -7.49 13.08
N TYR A 490 0.66 -8.40 13.58
CA TYR A 490 0.83 -9.84 13.35
C TYR A 490 0.14 -10.33 12.05
N GLU A 491 -0.64 -9.49 11.35
CA GLU A 491 -1.53 -10.00 10.29
C GLU A 491 -0.78 -10.62 9.11
N LEU A 492 0.39 -10.10 8.75
CA LEU A 492 1.17 -10.63 7.64
C LEU A 492 1.61 -12.07 7.91
N ALA A 493 1.98 -12.37 9.15
CA ALA A 493 2.33 -13.71 9.59
C ALA A 493 1.14 -14.68 9.56
N VAL A 494 -0.08 -14.18 9.77
CA VAL A 494 -1.31 -14.99 9.63
C VAL A 494 -1.67 -15.19 8.16
N LEU A 495 -1.64 -14.13 7.36
CA LEU A 495 -2.09 -14.13 5.98
C LEU A 495 -1.15 -14.92 5.05
N LYS A 496 0.16 -14.98 5.35
CA LYS A 496 1.18 -15.62 4.51
C LYS A 496 0.77 -17.02 4.01
N LYS A 497 0.36 -17.92 4.91
CA LYS A 497 -0.02 -19.31 4.56
C LYS A 497 -1.23 -19.41 3.62
N HIS A 498 -2.08 -18.38 3.61
CA HIS A 498 -3.23 -18.29 2.71
C HIS A 498 -2.85 -17.68 1.35
N ILE A 499 -1.82 -16.82 1.31
CA ILE A 499 -1.43 -16.07 0.10
C ILE A 499 -0.43 -16.84 -0.74
N GLU A 500 0.58 -17.45 -0.11
CA GLU A 500 1.68 -18.11 -0.83
C GLU A 500 1.19 -19.17 -1.84
N PRO A 501 0.25 -20.08 -1.48
CA PRO A 501 -0.28 -21.04 -2.45
C PRO A 501 -0.97 -20.35 -3.64
N LEU A 502 -1.76 -19.31 -3.39
CA LEU A 502 -2.52 -18.60 -4.43
C LEU A 502 -1.60 -17.85 -5.40
N LEU A 503 -0.49 -17.30 -4.93
CA LEU A 503 0.49 -16.62 -5.79
C LEU A 503 1.33 -17.60 -6.60
N LEU A 504 1.63 -18.79 -6.06
CA LEU A 504 2.37 -19.84 -6.76
C LEU A 504 1.59 -20.48 -7.91
N GLU A 505 0.26 -20.38 -7.91
CA GLU A 505 -0.60 -20.86 -9.00
C GLU A 505 -0.55 -19.98 -10.27
N ILE A 506 0.04 -18.78 -10.19
CA ILE A 506 0.09 -17.84 -11.31
C ILE A 506 1.14 -18.31 -12.34
N PRO A 507 0.76 -18.61 -13.60
CA PRO A 507 1.69 -19.07 -14.63
C PRO A 507 2.69 -17.99 -15.05
N GLU A 508 3.91 -18.39 -15.43
CA GLU A 508 4.95 -17.46 -15.92
C GLU A 508 4.55 -16.71 -17.20
N THR A 509 3.59 -17.26 -17.96
CA THR A 509 3.06 -16.66 -19.19
C THR A 509 2.18 -15.44 -18.93
N GLU A 510 1.65 -15.27 -17.72
CA GLU A 510 0.80 -14.13 -17.37
C GLU A 510 1.64 -12.90 -16.99
N PRO A 511 1.32 -11.68 -17.48
CA PRO A 511 2.02 -10.45 -17.09
C PRO A 511 2.10 -10.23 -15.57
N GLU A 512 1.08 -10.65 -14.84
CA GLU A 512 0.99 -10.53 -13.38
C GLU A 512 2.01 -11.42 -12.63
N PHE A 513 2.64 -12.37 -13.30
CA PHE A 513 3.67 -13.22 -12.71
C PHE A 513 4.84 -12.41 -12.12
N ALA A 514 5.20 -11.29 -12.75
CA ALA A 514 6.24 -10.39 -12.26
C ALA A 514 5.91 -9.85 -10.86
N GLU A 515 4.65 -9.45 -10.66
CA GLU A 515 4.15 -8.94 -9.37
C GLU A 515 4.00 -10.08 -8.35
N ALA A 516 3.50 -11.25 -8.77
CA ALA A 516 3.42 -12.45 -7.92
C ALA A 516 4.79 -12.83 -7.35
N LYS A 517 5.83 -12.86 -8.20
CA LYS A 517 7.22 -13.13 -7.80
C LYS A 517 7.75 -12.08 -6.81
N ARG A 518 7.41 -10.81 -7.00
CA ARG A 518 7.78 -9.72 -6.08
C ARG A 518 7.14 -9.92 -4.70
N LEU A 519 5.85 -10.22 -4.68
CA LEU A 519 5.07 -10.46 -3.45
C LEU A 519 5.56 -11.72 -2.71
N LEU A 520 5.86 -12.81 -3.42
CA LEU A 520 6.46 -14.02 -2.83
C LEU A 520 7.85 -13.75 -2.23
N LYS A 521 8.70 -13.00 -2.95
CA LYS A 521 10.01 -12.59 -2.43
C LYS A 521 9.88 -11.75 -1.16
N PHE A 522 8.88 -10.88 -1.10
CA PHE A 522 8.56 -10.13 0.11
C PHE A 522 8.14 -11.05 1.27
N LEU A 523 7.20 -11.98 1.03
CA LEU A 523 6.69 -12.90 2.05
C LEU A 523 7.76 -13.88 2.56
N SER A 524 8.83 -14.13 1.80
CA SER A 524 9.89 -15.05 2.19
C SER A 524 10.60 -14.71 3.51
N TYR A 525 10.53 -13.46 3.97
CA TYR A 525 11.11 -13.02 5.25
C TYR A 525 10.17 -13.14 6.43
N VAL A 526 8.89 -13.40 6.19
CA VAL A 526 7.86 -13.46 7.23
C VAL A 526 7.72 -14.91 7.67
N LYS A 527 7.81 -15.18 8.98
CA LYS A 527 7.39 -16.48 9.53
C LYS A 527 5.87 -16.55 9.62
N SER A 528 5.32 -17.72 9.36
CA SER A 528 3.88 -17.96 9.45
C SER A 528 3.45 -18.25 10.90
N ILE A 529 2.26 -17.78 11.27
CA ILE A 529 1.53 -18.27 12.45
C ILE A 529 0.63 -19.42 11.99
N GLU A 530 0.93 -20.64 12.46
CA GLU A 530 0.32 -21.87 11.93
C GLU A 530 -1.13 -22.07 12.37
N THR A 531 -1.48 -21.72 13.61
CA THR A 531 -2.84 -21.84 14.14
C THR A 531 -3.51 -20.48 14.25
N ASN A 532 -4.82 -20.44 14.00
CA ASN A 532 -5.59 -19.20 14.14
C ASN A 532 -6.25 -19.10 15.53
N ASP A 533 -6.00 -20.04 16.45
CA ASP A 533 -6.75 -20.17 17.71
C ASP A 533 -6.57 -18.96 18.64
N GLU A 534 -5.45 -18.27 18.53
CA GLU A 534 -5.10 -17.10 19.34
C GLU A 534 -5.74 -15.81 18.84
N ILE A 535 -6.24 -15.80 17.60
CA ILE A 535 -6.84 -14.61 16.98
C ILE A 535 -8.30 -14.50 17.44
N PRO A 536 -8.69 -13.41 18.13
CA PRO A 536 -10.06 -13.21 18.55
C PRO A 536 -11.04 -13.29 17.37
N ASN A 537 -12.22 -13.86 17.61
CA ASN A 537 -13.27 -13.97 16.59
C ASN A 537 -13.88 -12.61 16.21
N THR A 538 -13.60 -11.55 16.96
CA THR A 538 -13.93 -10.15 16.67
C THR A 538 -12.81 -9.41 15.90
N SER A 539 -11.68 -10.06 15.64
CA SER A 539 -10.55 -9.46 14.92
C SER A 539 -10.91 -9.02 13.51
N ILE A 540 -10.35 -7.90 13.05
CA ILE A 540 -10.40 -7.49 11.64
C ILE A 540 -9.76 -8.56 10.74
N VAL A 541 -8.73 -9.27 11.21
CA VAL A 541 -8.05 -10.32 10.43
C VAL A 541 -9.00 -11.46 10.05
N ARG A 542 -10.00 -11.75 10.90
CA ARG A 542 -11.03 -12.79 10.67
C ARG A 542 -11.96 -12.48 9.50
N GLU A 543 -12.01 -11.23 9.04
CA GLU A 543 -12.67 -10.84 7.79
C GLU A 543 -12.05 -11.54 6.57
N PHE A 544 -10.75 -11.85 6.64
CA PHE A 544 -9.98 -12.40 5.53
C PHE A 544 -9.81 -13.90 5.67
N VAL A 545 -9.38 -14.37 6.85
CA VAL A 545 -9.01 -15.77 7.08
C VAL A 545 -10.16 -16.65 7.62
N GLY A 546 -11.35 -16.07 7.82
CA GLY A 546 -12.52 -16.77 8.34
C GLY A 546 -12.54 -16.91 9.87
N GLY A 547 -13.71 -17.29 10.40
CA GLY A 547 -13.97 -17.41 11.85
C GLY A 547 -14.39 -16.10 12.53
N SER A 548 -14.91 -15.13 11.77
CA SER A 548 -15.46 -13.89 12.31
C SER A 548 -16.85 -14.12 12.90
N VAL A 549 -17.17 -13.50 14.05
CA VAL A 549 -18.53 -13.48 14.60
C VAL A 549 -19.47 -12.51 13.90
N PHE A 550 -18.94 -11.65 13.03
CA PHE A 550 -19.70 -10.62 12.33
C PHE A 550 -20.18 -11.05 10.94
N ARG A 551 -19.86 -12.27 10.53
CA ARG A 551 -20.35 -12.86 9.28
C ARG A 551 -21.28 -14.01 9.61
N GLU A 552 -22.44 -14.01 8.97
CA GLU A 552 -23.37 -15.14 8.94
C GLU A 552 -22.93 -16.19 7.91
#